data_AF-A0A7J5AQS2-F1
#
_entry.id   AF-A0A7J5AQS2-F1
#
_cell.length_a   1.000
_cell.length_b   1.000
_cell.length_c   1.000
_cell.angle_alpha   90.00
_cell.angle_beta   90.00
_cell.angle_gamma   90.00
#
_symmetry.space_group_name_H-M   'P 1'
#
loop_
_entity.id
_entity.type
_entity.pdbx_description
1 polymer ?
#
loop_
_entity_poly.entity_id
_entity_poly.type
_entity_poly.pdbx_seq_one_letter_code
_entity_poly.pdbx_strand_id
1 'polypeptide(L)'
;MKNLKFLVTFIFFVNFFSLQQISAQNDIKKLKTEIKNKENQISANEEILVSGVKALKRVKANLEDFKNSKKATRKEVNRKEKIVANMQARLSKLNAQLENQKKGVASLKRKLARKTKRNSPKNTSSNQETGNPVIANNDQNDLASRKQKLEAARKKLEEERKAKELAYLKEQEALRLQAEKLKELDNQIKAEEKSIIKEKSTLISDLEDDISINEEILTSSKEGLDKMKAKLEAAKNDPSTSKESISRKESIIIKIEKRLSKIQSEIDAKKAELIKLKG
;
A
#
# COMPACT_ATOMS: atom_id res chain seq x y z
N MET A 1 3.89 -33.18 66.19
CA MET A 1 3.66 -31.95 65.38
C MET A 1 4.84 -31.54 64.48
N LYS A 2 6.08 -31.33 64.96
CA LYS A 2 7.20 -30.80 64.13
C LYS A 2 7.39 -31.52 62.78
N ASN A 3 7.47 -32.85 62.79
CA ASN A 3 7.75 -33.65 61.59
C ASN A 3 6.66 -33.54 60.51
N LEU A 4 5.38 -33.39 60.91
CA LEU A 4 4.26 -33.23 59.98
C LEU A 4 4.35 -31.89 59.22
N LYS A 5 4.78 -30.81 59.90
CA LYS A 5 5.03 -29.51 59.24
C LYS A 5 6.17 -29.57 58.23
N PHE A 6 7.21 -30.37 58.49
CA PHE A 6 8.28 -30.62 57.52
C PHE A 6 7.78 -31.39 56.29
N LEU A 7 6.99 -32.46 56.49
CA LEU A 7 6.45 -33.26 55.39
C LEU A 7 5.55 -32.43 54.46
N VAL A 8 4.63 -31.63 55.02
CA VAL A 8 3.75 -30.76 54.24
C VAL A 8 4.55 -29.71 53.46
N THR A 9 5.56 -29.08 54.09
CA THR A 9 6.43 -28.10 53.42
C THR A 9 7.20 -28.74 52.26
N PHE A 10 7.76 -29.94 52.45
CA PHE A 10 8.48 -30.67 51.40
C PHE A 10 7.58 -31.01 50.20
N ILE A 11 6.37 -31.52 50.47
CA ILE A 11 5.36 -31.81 49.44
C ILE A 11 5.00 -30.52 48.67
N PHE A 12 4.84 -29.38 49.35
CA PHE A 12 4.52 -28.11 48.71
C PHE A 12 5.65 -27.63 47.78
N PHE A 13 6.91 -27.73 48.22
CA PHE A 13 8.08 -27.39 47.39
C PHE A 13 8.22 -28.29 46.16
N VAL A 14 8.04 -29.61 46.30
CA VAL A 14 8.13 -30.56 45.18
C VAL A 14 7.04 -30.27 44.14
N ASN A 15 5.79 -30.01 44.56
CA ASN A 15 4.71 -29.63 43.65
C ASN A 15 4.97 -28.28 42.97
N PHE A 16 5.47 -27.27 43.70
CA PHE A 16 5.74 -25.95 43.13
C PHE A 16 6.89 -25.96 42.09
N PHE A 17 7.98 -26.70 42.36
CA PHE A 17 9.09 -26.84 41.42
C PHE A 17 8.70 -27.65 40.16
N SER A 18 7.94 -28.74 40.32
CA SER A 18 7.49 -29.55 39.18
C SER A 18 6.51 -28.79 38.28
N LEU A 19 5.57 -28.01 38.83
CA LEU A 19 4.70 -27.12 38.06
C LEU A 19 5.50 -26.09 37.23
N GLN A 20 6.56 -25.51 37.79
CA GLN A 20 7.44 -24.61 37.04
C GLN A 20 8.21 -25.33 35.92
N GLN A 21 8.72 -26.54 36.17
CA GLN A 21 9.40 -27.35 35.15
C GLN A 21 8.47 -27.74 33.98
N ILE A 22 7.22 -28.15 34.27
CA ILE A 22 6.23 -28.50 33.24
C ILE A 22 5.91 -27.28 32.35
N SER A 23 5.75 -26.10 32.97
CA SER A 23 5.52 -24.84 32.24
C SER A 23 6.70 -24.49 31.33
N ALA A 24 7.93 -24.52 31.85
CA ALA A 24 9.15 -24.24 31.08
C ALA A 24 9.37 -25.26 29.94
N GLN A 25 9.11 -26.56 30.18
CA GLN A 25 9.24 -27.59 29.15
C GLN A 25 8.21 -27.39 28.02
N ASN A 26 6.98 -26.96 28.35
CA ASN A 26 5.96 -26.65 27.36
C ASN A 26 6.32 -25.41 26.52
N ASP A 27 6.91 -24.36 27.11
CA ASP A 27 7.38 -23.20 26.35
C ASP A 27 8.60 -23.54 25.45
N ILE A 28 9.49 -24.44 25.89
CA ILE A 28 10.56 -24.99 25.03
C ILE A 28 9.97 -25.79 23.86
N LYS A 29 8.93 -26.61 24.08
CA LYS A 29 8.21 -27.32 22.99
C LYS A 29 7.58 -26.32 22.00
N LYS A 30 6.87 -25.29 22.49
CA LYS A 30 6.29 -24.22 21.63
C LYS A 30 7.37 -23.53 20.79
N LEU A 31 8.51 -23.17 21.39
CA LEU A 31 9.57 -22.43 20.69
C LEU A 31 10.32 -23.31 19.67
N LYS A 32 10.53 -24.60 19.96
CA LYS A 32 10.98 -25.57 18.93
C LYS A 32 10.01 -25.66 17.75
N THR A 33 8.70 -25.71 18.02
CA THR A 33 7.65 -25.71 16.98
C THR A 33 7.60 -24.40 16.20
N GLU A 34 7.83 -23.24 16.85
CA GLU A 34 7.95 -21.94 16.17
C GLU A 34 9.16 -21.90 15.23
N ILE A 35 10.32 -22.39 15.68
CA ILE A 35 11.54 -22.50 14.87
C ILE A 35 11.29 -23.39 13.65
N LYS A 36 10.82 -24.64 13.82
CA LYS A 36 10.52 -25.55 12.70
C LYS A 36 9.48 -24.97 11.74
N ASN A 37 8.50 -24.21 12.25
CA ASN A 37 7.53 -23.53 11.41
C ASN A 37 8.11 -22.39 10.58
N LYS A 38 9.00 -21.57 11.15
CA LYS A 38 9.68 -20.48 10.45
C LYS A 38 10.75 -20.99 9.49
N GLU A 39 11.46 -22.05 9.82
CA GLU A 39 12.40 -22.71 8.89
C GLU A 39 11.67 -23.26 7.66
N ASN A 40 10.56 -23.97 7.84
CA ASN A 40 9.74 -24.42 6.70
C ASN A 40 9.06 -23.25 5.94
N GLN A 41 8.89 -22.07 6.56
CA GLN A 41 8.42 -20.86 5.88
C GLN A 41 9.55 -20.18 5.08
N ILE A 42 10.77 -20.16 5.61
CA ILE A 42 11.98 -19.70 4.91
C ILE A 42 12.20 -20.57 3.67
N SER A 43 12.21 -21.90 3.80
CA SER A 43 12.39 -22.81 2.65
C SER A 43 11.30 -22.64 1.58
N ALA A 44 10.04 -22.39 1.97
CA ALA A 44 8.97 -22.09 1.02
C ALA A 44 9.22 -20.73 0.30
N ASN A 45 9.59 -19.69 1.05
CA ASN A 45 9.91 -18.37 0.48
C ASN A 45 11.18 -18.40 -0.41
N GLU A 46 12.15 -19.28 -0.13
CA GLU A 46 13.36 -19.48 -0.92
C GLU A 46 13.05 -20.14 -2.28
N GLU A 47 12.16 -21.13 -2.34
CA GLU A 47 11.73 -21.69 -3.63
C GLU A 47 10.97 -20.66 -4.49
N ILE A 48 10.16 -19.79 -3.86
CA ILE A 48 9.53 -18.64 -4.55
C ILE A 48 10.59 -17.65 -5.05
N LEU A 49 11.64 -17.36 -4.26
CA LEU A 49 12.73 -16.46 -4.68
C LEU A 49 13.52 -17.05 -5.86
N VAL A 50 13.91 -18.33 -5.78
CA VAL A 50 14.66 -19.04 -6.83
C VAL A 50 13.83 -19.14 -8.12
N SER A 51 12.51 -19.36 -8.01
CA SER A 51 11.59 -19.34 -9.14
C SER A 51 11.45 -17.93 -9.72
N GLY A 52 11.26 -16.92 -8.88
CA GLY A 52 11.21 -15.51 -9.27
C GLY A 52 12.47 -15.02 -9.99
N VAL A 53 13.66 -15.50 -9.61
CA VAL A 53 14.92 -15.20 -10.31
C VAL A 53 14.99 -15.85 -11.69
N LYS A 54 14.41 -17.04 -11.89
CA LYS A 54 14.28 -17.67 -13.22
C LYS A 54 13.31 -16.88 -14.11
N ALA A 55 12.16 -16.49 -13.55
CA ALA A 55 11.22 -15.54 -14.16
C ALA A 55 11.91 -14.25 -14.61
N LEU A 56 12.67 -13.59 -13.73
CA LEU A 56 13.43 -12.38 -14.08
C LEU A 56 14.43 -12.62 -15.23
N LYS A 57 15.06 -13.79 -15.30
CA LYS A 57 15.94 -14.15 -16.43
C LYS A 57 15.15 -14.27 -17.75
N ARG A 58 13.94 -14.85 -17.73
CA ARG A 58 13.05 -14.92 -18.91
C ARG A 58 12.60 -13.53 -19.36
N VAL A 59 12.12 -12.69 -18.45
CA VAL A 59 11.67 -11.32 -18.78
C VAL A 59 12.82 -10.46 -19.31
N LYS A 60 14.05 -10.63 -18.80
CA LYS A 60 15.24 -9.97 -19.34
C LYS A 60 15.60 -10.45 -20.74
N ALA A 61 15.55 -11.75 -21.04
CA ALA A 61 15.76 -12.25 -22.40
C ALA A 61 14.72 -11.67 -23.38
N ASN A 62 13.43 -11.78 -23.02
CA ASN A 62 12.32 -11.24 -23.82
C ASN A 62 12.39 -9.71 -24.02
N LEU A 63 13.05 -8.96 -23.13
CA LEU A 63 13.33 -7.53 -23.28
C LEU A 63 14.42 -7.28 -24.34
N GLU A 64 15.55 -7.99 -24.27
CA GLU A 64 16.64 -7.82 -25.24
C GLU A 64 16.22 -8.30 -26.64
N ASP A 65 15.47 -9.41 -26.73
CA ASP A 65 14.84 -9.86 -27.99
C ASP A 65 13.86 -8.81 -28.53
N PHE A 66 13.09 -8.14 -27.66
CA PHE A 66 12.20 -7.06 -28.08
C PHE A 66 12.98 -5.83 -28.56
N LYS A 67 14.04 -5.41 -27.88
CA LYS A 67 14.93 -4.29 -28.28
C LYS A 67 15.54 -4.51 -29.66
N ASN A 68 15.95 -5.75 -29.95
CA ASN A 68 16.50 -6.15 -31.24
C ASN A 68 15.43 -6.30 -32.35
N SER A 69 14.15 -6.19 -32.02
CA SER A 69 13.05 -6.32 -32.99
C SER A 69 12.73 -5.01 -33.71
N LYS A 70 12.33 -5.09 -34.98
CA LYS A 70 11.83 -3.94 -35.78
C LYS A 70 10.54 -3.29 -35.24
N LYS A 71 9.98 -3.79 -34.12
CA LYS A 71 8.77 -3.28 -33.46
C LYS A 71 9.09 -2.47 -32.18
N ALA A 72 10.37 -2.32 -31.82
CA ALA A 72 10.77 -1.64 -30.59
C ALA A 72 10.52 -0.12 -30.62
N THR A 73 9.43 0.36 -30.01
CA THR A 73 9.32 1.80 -29.70
C THR A 73 10.04 2.14 -28.40
N ARG A 74 10.66 3.33 -28.32
CA ARG A 74 11.34 3.82 -27.10
C ARG A 74 10.40 3.83 -25.88
N LYS A 75 9.10 4.08 -26.08
CA LYS A 75 8.08 4.07 -25.02
C LYS A 75 7.89 2.66 -24.43
N GLU A 76 7.82 1.64 -25.29
CA GLU A 76 7.62 0.25 -24.86
C GLU A 76 8.88 -0.38 -24.29
N VAL A 77 10.07 -0.04 -24.83
CA VAL A 77 11.35 -0.45 -24.23
C VAL A 77 11.45 0.10 -22.81
N ASN A 78 11.22 1.41 -22.61
CA ASN A 78 11.21 2.01 -21.27
C ASN A 78 10.19 1.36 -20.32
N ARG A 79 8.98 1.00 -20.80
CA ARG A 79 7.97 0.29 -19.99
C ARG A 79 8.45 -1.11 -19.60
N LYS A 80 9.00 -1.89 -20.53
CA LYS A 80 9.54 -3.23 -20.26
C LYS A 80 10.77 -3.19 -19.34
N GLU A 81 11.59 -2.14 -19.43
CA GLU A 81 12.69 -1.88 -18.49
C GLU A 81 12.19 -1.53 -17.07
N LYS A 82 11.12 -0.72 -16.95
CA LYS A 82 10.42 -0.48 -15.67
C LYS A 82 9.91 -1.79 -15.07
N ILE A 83 9.30 -2.68 -15.88
CA ILE A 83 8.86 -4.01 -15.46
C ILE A 83 10.02 -4.86 -14.92
N VAL A 84 11.15 -4.93 -15.65
CA VAL A 84 12.36 -5.65 -15.22
C VAL A 84 12.93 -5.09 -13.91
N ALA A 85 13.01 -3.76 -13.78
CA ALA A 85 13.49 -3.09 -12.58
C ALA A 85 12.56 -3.35 -11.38
N ASN A 86 11.25 -3.25 -11.56
CA ASN A 86 10.24 -3.53 -10.54
C ASN A 86 10.28 -5.00 -10.08
N MET A 87 10.41 -5.95 -11.01
CA MET A 87 10.56 -7.37 -10.67
C MET A 87 11.86 -7.62 -9.90
N GLN A 88 12.99 -7.04 -10.33
CA GLN A 88 14.26 -7.14 -9.61
C GLN A 88 14.16 -6.52 -8.20
N ALA A 89 13.49 -5.38 -8.04
CA ALA A 89 13.26 -4.75 -6.74
C ALA A 89 12.38 -5.62 -5.81
N ARG A 90 11.34 -6.28 -6.33
CA ARG A 90 10.52 -7.24 -5.55
C ARG A 90 11.35 -8.43 -5.07
N LEU A 91 12.20 -8.98 -5.92
CA LEU A 91 13.05 -10.12 -5.57
C LEU A 91 14.13 -9.73 -4.56
N SER A 92 14.77 -8.56 -4.71
CA SER A 92 15.68 -7.99 -3.70
C SER A 92 14.97 -7.75 -2.36
N LYS A 93 13.72 -7.25 -2.37
CA LYS A 93 12.91 -7.07 -1.15
C LYS A 93 12.55 -8.40 -0.50
N LEU A 94 12.19 -9.43 -1.28
CA LEU A 94 11.96 -10.79 -0.79
C LEU A 94 13.23 -11.41 -0.20
N ASN A 95 14.38 -11.22 -0.84
CA ASN A 95 15.67 -11.68 -0.33
C ASN A 95 16.05 -10.99 0.99
N ALA A 96 15.89 -9.67 1.08
CA ALA A 96 16.10 -8.93 2.34
C ALA A 96 15.13 -9.36 3.45
N GLN A 97 13.87 -9.67 3.11
CA GLN A 97 12.91 -10.25 4.06
C GLN A 97 13.32 -11.67 4.50
N LEU A 98 13.85 -12.50 3.58
CA LEU A 98 14.38 -13.82 3.88
C LEU A 98 15.59 -13.77 4.81
N GLU A 99 16.57 -12.90 4.54
CA GLU A 99 17.72 -12.73 5.42
C GLU A 99 17.32 -12.19 6.80
N ASN A 100 16.31 -11.31 6.86
CA ASN A 100 15.74 -10.88 8.14
C ASN A 100 14.92 -12.00 8.83
N GLN A 101 14.30 -12.92 8.09
CA GLN A 101 13.66 -14.12 8.65
C GLN A 101 14.71 -15.13 9.17
N LYS A 102 15.83 -15.33 8.46
CA LYS A 102 16.97 -16.16 8.91
C LYS A 102 17.63 -15.60 10.16
N LYS A 103 17.94 -14.29 10.17
CA LYS A 103 18.35 -13.55 11.37
C LYS A 103 17.30 -13.65 12.48
N GLY A 104 16.02 -13.63 12.13
CA GLY A 104 14.89 -13.86 13.03
C GLY A 104 14.92 -15.26 13.68
N VAL A 105 15.10 -16.32 12.90
CA VAL A 105 15.25 -17.71 13.39
C VAL A 105 16.51 -17.87 14.22
N ALA A 106 17.64 -17.29 13.81
CA ALA A 106 18.84 -17.23 14.64
C ALA A 106 18.60 -16.46 15.95
N SER A 107 17.81 -15.38 15.92
CA SER A 107 17.39 -14.64 17.12
C SER A 107 16.41 -15.44 17.99
N LEU A 108 15.64 -16.38 17.42
CA LEU A 108 14.74 -17.28 18.16
C LEU A 108 15.50 -18.46 18.76
N LYS A 109 16.48 -19.02 18.05
CA LYS A 109 17.49 -19.94 18.62
C LYS A 109 18.28 -19.26 19.75
N ARG A 110 18.58 -17.95 19.62
CA ARG A 110 19.15 -17.12 20.70
C ARG A 110 18.13 -16.68 21.77
N LYS A 111 16.82 -16.59 21.49
CA LYS A 111 15.76 -16.26 22.48
C LYS A 111 15.30 -17.49 23.26
N LEU A 112 15.41 -18.70 22.71
CA LEU A 112 15.44 -19.93 23.50
C LEU A 112 16.50 -19.84 24.63
N ALA A 113 17.60 -19.11 24.38
CA ALA A 113 18.65 -18.79 25.36
C ALA A 113 18.60 -17.36 25.96
N ARG A 114 17.59 -16.53 25.65
CA ARG A 114 17.50 -15.11 26.10
C ARG A 114 16.11 -14.61 26.50
N LYS A 115 15.03 -15.40 26.37
CA LYS A 115 13.67 -14.99 26.80
C LYS A 115 13.55 -15.17 28.32
N THR A 116 14.40 -14.40 29.00
CA THR A 116 14.85 -14.55 30.38
C THR A 116 14.97 -13.15 31.06
N LYS A 117 14.49 -12.05 30.41
CA LYS A 117 14.45 -10.60 30.82
C LYS A 117 13.43 -9.72 29.93
N ARG A 118 13.13 -8.39 30.18
CA ARG A 118 11.79 -7.63 30.00
C ARG A 118 11.74 -6.14 29.35
N ASN A 119 10.59 -5.32 29.30
CA ASN A 119 10.25 -4.01 28.48
C ASN A 119 9.01 -3.07 29.00
N SER A 120 8.41 -1.87 28.55
CA SER A 120 8.42 -0.77 27.44
C SER A 120 7.76 0.76 27.66
N PRO A 121 6.74 1.46 26.96
CA PRO A 121 6.67 2.96 26.54
C PRO A 121 5.37 3.95 26.65
N LYS A 122 5.32 5.26 26.11
CA LYS A 122 4.19 6.35 26.07
C LYS A 122 4.34 7.51 24.94
N ASN A 123 3.70 8.72 24.62
CA ASN A 123 2.64 9.78 25.03
C ASN A 123 2.18 10.88 23.89
N THR A 124 1.34 11.98 24.12
CA THR A 124 0.76 13.12 23.20
C THR A 124 0.50 14.55 23.88
N SER A 125 -0.14 15.75 23.49
CA SER A 125 -0.88 16.59 22.39
C SER A 125 -0.93 18.17 22.76
N SER A 126 -1.68 19.30 22.38
CA SER A 126 -2.77 19.97 21.48
C SER A 126 -3.02 21.54 21.88
N ASN A 127 -3.76 22.65 21.42
CA ASN A 127 -4.59 23.38 20.31
C ASN A 127 -5.00 24.90 20.78
N GLN A 128 -5.71 26.02 20.29
CA GLN A 128 -6.38 26.84 19.13
C GLN A 128 -6.96 28.28 19.67
N GLU A 129 -7.67 29.39 19.17
CA GLU A 129 -8.16 30.27 17.97
C GLU A 129 -9.09 31.54 18.45
N THR A 130 -9.72 32.67 17.86
CA THR A 130 -9.85 33.67 16.67
C THR A 130 -10.77 35.00 16.92
N GLY A 131 -11.10 36.01 16.00
CA GLY A 131 -11.97 37.31 16.22
C GLY A 131 -12.33 38.39 15.05
N ASN A 132 -13.17 39.51 15.20
CA ASN A 132 -13.65 40.56 14.13
C ASN A 132 -14.40 41.99 14.49
N PRO A 133 -14.70 43.03 13.57
CA PRO A 133 -15.20 44.49 13.81
C PRO A 133 -16.30 45.28 12.86
N VAL A 134 -16.72 46.61 13.06
CA VAL A 134 -17.69 47.53 12.24
C VAL A 134 -17.69 49.14 12.60
N ILE A 135 -18.40 50.30 12.21
CA ILE A 135 -19.58 50.92 11.37
C ILE A 135 -19.61 52.56 11.23
N ALA A 136 -20.49 53.30 10.42
CA ALA A 136 -20.76 54.85 10.30
C ALA A 136 -22.08 55.32 9.48
N ASN A 137 -22.64 56.55 9.09
CA ASN A 137 -22.56 58.10 9.17
C ASN A 137 -23.87 58.94 8.61
N ASN A 138 -24.03 60.34 8.58
CA ASN A 138 -25.24 61.19 8.08
C ASN A 138 -25.11 62.77 7.68
N ASP A 139 -26.14 63.52 7.09
CA ASP A 139 -26.27 65.03 6.70
C ASP A 139 -27.77 65.60 6.51
N GLN A 140 -28.05 66.83 5.98
CA GLN A 140 -29.40 67.35 5.55
C GLN A 140 -29.45 68.65 4.65
N ASN A 141 -30.33 68.78 3.60
CA ASN A 141 -30.66 70.10 2.93
C ASN A 141 -31.88 70.22 1.94
N ASP A 142 -32.53 71.41 1.81
CA ASP A 142 -33.32 72.01 0.67
C ASP A 142 -33.60 73.52 0.98
N LEU A 143 -33.63 74.45 -0.01
CA LEU A 143 -34.07 75.85 0.23
C LEU A 143 -34.68 76.62 -0.97
N ALA A 144 -33.89 77.13 -1.94
CA ALA A 144 -34.29 78.05 -3.03
C ALA A 144 -35.14 77.40 -4.14
N SER A 145 -35.92 76.39 -3.75
CA SER A 145 -35.95 75.15 -4.49
C SER A 145 -37.01 75.07 -5.58
N ARG A 146 -37.83 76.10 -5.84
CA ARG A 146 -39.02 75.95 -6.72
C ARG A 146 -38.80 76.26 -8.21
N LYS A 147 -38.19 77.38 -8.61
CA LYS A 147 -37.69 77.53 -10.00
C LYS A 147 -36.52 76.60 -10.25
N GLN A 148 -35.67 76.45 -9.22
CA GLN A 148 -34.66 75.42 -9.14
C GLN A 148 -35.29 74.03 -9.40
N LYS A 149 -36.45 73.65 -8.85
CA LYS A 149 -37.13 72.35 -9.12
C LYS A 149 -37.57 72.14 -10.57
N LEU A 150 -37.74 73.17 -11.41
CA LEU A 150 -38.04 72.98 -12.85
C LEU A 150 -36.77 72.83 -13.69
N GLU A 151 -35.77 73.68 -13.47
CA GLU A 151 -34.48 73.53 -14.13
C GLU A 151 -33.76 72.26 -13.65
N ALA A 152 -33.89 71.94 -12.36
CA ALA A 152 -33.50 70.68 -11.75
C ALA A 152 -34.42 69.52 -12.14
N ALA A 153 -35.65 69.72 -12.63
CA ALA A 153 -36.39 68.62 -13.27
C ALA A 153 -35.80 68.27 -14.63
N ARG A 154 -35.35 69.27 -15.40
CA ARG A 154 -34.61 69.04 -16.67
C ARG A 154 -33.22 68.45 -16.41
N LYS A 155 -32.44 69.04 -15.50
CA LYS A 155 -31.14 68.50 -15.07
C LYS A 155 -31.29 67.11 -14.47
N LYS A 156 -32.25 66.87 -13.57
CA LYS A 156 -32.58 65.52 -13.08
C LYS A 156 -32.94 64.55 -14.19
N LEU A 157 -33.69 64.94 -15.22
CA LEU A 157 -34.00 64.04 -16.34
C LEU A 157 -32.74 63.70 -17.15
N GLU A 158 -31.84 64.66 -17.37
CA GLU A 158 -30.56 64.44 -18.06
C GLU A 158 -29.53 63.68 -17.19
N GLU A 159 -29.51 63.94 -15.89
CA GLU A 159 -28.76 63.21 -14.85
C GLU A 159 -29.27 61.78 -14.72
N GLU A 160 -30.59 61.56 -14.73
CA GLU A 160 -31.21 60.24 -14.81
C GLU A 160 -30.84 59.53 -16.12
N ARG A 161 -30.79 60.26 -17.26
CA ARG A 161 -30.37 59.68 -18.53
C ARG A 161 -28.89 59.25 -18.46
N LYS A 162 -28.01 60.12 -17.96
CA LYS A 162 -26.59 59.83 -17.75
C LYS A 162 -26.36 58.74 -16.71
N ALA A 163 -27.20 58.64 -15.68
CA ALA A 163 -27.16 57.58 -14.68
C ALA A 163 -27.63 56.24 -15.26
N LYS A 164 -28.66 56.22 -16.11
CA LYS A 164 -29.11 55.02 -16.85
C LYS A 164 -28.06 54.57 -17.87
N GLU A 165 -27.45 55.51 -18.59
CA GLU A 165 -26.35 55.29 -19.54
C GLU A 165 -25.11 54.71 -18.81
N LEU A 166 -24.72 55.30 -17.68
CA LEU A 166 -23.64 54.80 -16.81
C LEU A 166 -23.97 53.45 -16.15
N ALA A 167 -25.22 53.20 -15.78
CA ALA A 167 -25.66 51.92 -15.23
C ALA A 167 -25.59 50.81 -16.29
N TYR A 168 -26.04 51.08 -17.52
CA TYR A 168 -25.95 50.15 -18.64
C TYR A 168 -24.50 49.82 -19.00
N LEU A 169 -23.60 50.81 -19.02
CA LEU A 169 -22.17 50.58 -19.25
C LEU A 169 -21.53 49.73 -18.14
N LYS A 170 -21.91 49.96 -16.86
CA LYS A 170 -21.48 49.13 -15.73
C LYS A 170 -22.03 47.70 -15.81
N GLU A 171 -23.26 47.52 -16.27
CA GLU A 171 -23.86 46.20 -16.50
C GLU A 171 -23.14 45.47 -17.64
N GLN A 172 -22.85 46.15 -18.74
CA GLN A 172 -22.09 45.60 -19.86
C GLN A 172 -20.66 45.21 -19.45
N GLU A 173 -19.98 46.03 -18.63
CA GLU A 173 -18.68 45.70 -18.07
C GLU A 173 -18.75 44.52 -17.09
N ALA A 174 -19.78 44.47 -16.22
CA ALA A 174 -19.99 43.34 -15.31
C ALA A 174 -20.24 42.02 -16.07
N LEU A 175 -21.03 42.05 -17.14
CA LEU A 175 -21.24 40.90 -18.04
C LEU A 175 -19.94 40.50 -18.76
N ARG A 176 -19.14 41.46 -19.21
CA ARG A 176 -17.81 41.22 -19.81
C ARG A 176 -16.88 40.50 -18.82
N LEU A 177 -16.82 40.96 -17.58
CA LEU A 177 -16.04 40.37 -16.49
C LEU A 177 -16.57 38.98 -16.05
N GLN A 178 -17.89 38.76 -16.10
CA GLN A 178 -18.47 37.43 -15.88
C GLN A 178 -18.10 36.45 -17.01
N ALA A 179 -18.15 36.89 -18.28
CA ALA A 179 -17.75 36.07 -19.42
C ALA A 179 -16.25 35.71 -19.37
N GLU A 180 -15.38 36.65 -18.94
CA GLU A 180 -13.96 36.37 -18.72
C GLU A 180 -13.74 35.33 -17.60
N LYS A 181 -14.45 35.44 -16.47
CA LYS A 181 -14.40 34.44 -15.39
C LYS A 181 -14.89 33.06 -15.82
N LEU A 182 -16.00 32.98 -16.58
CA LEU A 182 -16.50 31.72 -17.14
C LEU A 182 -15.51 31.08 -18.12
N LYS A 183 -14.84 31.90 -18.93
CA LYS A 183 -13.76 31.44 -19.83
C LYS A 183 -12.54 30.97 -19.04
N GLU A 184 -12.20 31.59 -17.92
CA GLU A 184 -11.11 31.12 -17.06
C GLU A 184 -11.44 29.76 -16.43
N LEU A 185 -12.65 29.61 -15.86
CA LEU A 185 -13.15 28.35 -15.30
C LEU A 185 -13.19 27.21 -16.34
N ASP A 186 -13.64 27.48 -17.57
CA ASP A 186 -13.61 26.52 -18.68
C ASP A 186 -12.18 26.03 -19.01
N ASN A 187 -11.19 26.93 -18.96
CA ASN A 187 -9.79 26.55 -19.14
C ASN A 187 -9.22 25.75 -17.95
N GLN A 188 -9.62 26.08 -16.72
CA GLN A 188 -9.23 25.33 -15.51
C GLN A 188 -9.79 23.91 -15.56
N ILE A 189 -11.11 23.75 -15.82
CA ILE A 189 -11.77 22.45 -15.98
C ILE A 189 -11.07 21.60 -17.06
N LYS A 190 -10.80 22.17 -18.24
CA LYS A 190 -10.10 21.48 -19.34
C LYS A 190 -8.63 21.17 -19.05
N ALA A 191 -8.02 21.76 -18.02
CA ALA A 191 -6.70 21.38 -17.53
C ALA A 191 -6.79 20.23 -16.51
N GLU A 192 -7.75 20.31 -15.58
CA GLU A 192 -8.04 19.27 -14.59
C GLU A 192 -8.46 17.96 -15.25
N GLU A 193 -9.39 17.98 -16.21
CA GLU A 193 -9.79 16.81 -17.00
C GLU A 193 -8.58 16.11 -17.64
N LYS A 194 -7.64 16.87 -18.20
CA LYS A 194 -6.42 16.33 -18.83
C LYS A 194 -5.47 15.73 -17.78
N SER A 195 -5.40 16.30 -16.58
CA SER A 195 -4.63 15.71 -15.47
C SER A 195 -5.27 14.41 -15.00
N ILE A 196 -6.58 14.40 -14.75
CA ILE A 196 -7.36 13.22 -14.33
C ILE A 196 -7.21 12.09 -15.36
N ILE A 197 -7.34 12.37 -16.66
CA ILE A 197 -7.16 11.36 -17.74
C ILE A 197 -5.71 10.83 -17.73
N LYS A 198 -4.71 11.69 -17.56
CA LYS A 198 -3.29 11.30 -17.52
C LYS A 198 -2.97 10.45 -16.29
N GLU A 199 -3.43 10.85 -15.12
CA GLU A 199 -3.27 10.12 -13.85
C GLU A 199 -3.97 8.76 -13.92
N LYS A 200 -5.23 8.72 -14.38
CA LYS A 200 -5.99 7.50 -14.62
C LYS A 200 -5.26 6.55 -15.58
N SER A 201 -4.73 7.06 -16.69
CA SER A 201 -3.94 6.26 -17.63
C SER A 201 -2.62 5.72 -17.04
N THR A 202 -2.01 6.48 -16.13
CA THR A 202 -0.78 6.08 -15.43
C THR A 202 -1.07 4.97 -14.41
N LEU A 203 -2.14 5.12 -13.61
CA LEU A 203 -2.60 4.11 -12.66
C LEU A 203 -2.99 2.80 -13.35
N ILE A 204 -3.67 2.88 -14.50
CA ILE A 204 -3.99 1.72 -15.35
C ILE A 204 -2.70 1.02 -15.83
N SER A 205 -1.72 1.77 -16.35
CA SER A 205 -0.45 1.20 -16.81
C SER A 205 0.35 0.54 -15.68
N ASP A 206 0.36 1.15 -14.49
CA ASP A 206 1.11 0.63 -13.35
C ASP A 206 0.43 -0.60 -12.73
N LEU A 207 -0.91 -0.68 -12.73
CA LEU A 207 -1.65 -1.90 -12.36
C LEU A 207 -1.43 -3.04 -13.35
N GLU A 208 -1.41 -2.77 -14.66
CA GLU A 208 -1.09 -3.77 -15.70
C GLU A 208 0.33 -4.34 -15.51
N ASP A 209 1.33 -3.48 -15.31
CA ASP A 209 2.71 -3.89 -15.05
C ASP A 209 2.79 -4.72 -13.76
N ASP A 210 2.06 -4.32 -12.71
CA ASP A 210 1.97 -5.01 -11.44
C ASP A 210 1.37 -6.41 -11.52
N ILE A 211 0.32 -6.57 -12.33
CA ILE A 211 -0.34 -7.85 -12.64
C ILE A 211 0.64 -8.74 -13.40
N SER A 212 1.23 -8.24 -14.49
CA SER A 212 2.15 -9.01 -15.35
C SER A 212 3.36 -9.55 -14.57
N ILE A 213 3.96 -8.75 -13.69
CA ILE A 213 5.05 -9.17 -12.81
C ILE A 213 4.60 -10.29 -11.86
N ASN A 214 3.40 -10.20 -11.29
CA ASN A 214 2.88 -11.21 -10.37
C ASN A 214 2.50 -12.51 -11.11
N GLU A 215 1.97 -12.43 -12.33
CA GLU A 215 1.60 -13.60 -13.16
C GLU A 215 2.82 -14.42 -13.60
N GLU A 216 3.91 -13.77 -14.00
CA GLU A 216 5.16 -14.45 -14.36
C GLU A 216 5.83 -15.10 -13.13
N ILE A 217 5.84 -14.42 -11.97
CA ILE A 217 6.31 -14.99 -10.70
C ILE A 217 5.44 -16.19 -10.30
N LEU A 218 4.11 -16.08 -10.40
CA LEU A 218 3.17 -17.15 -10.08
C LEU A 218 3.38 -18.37 -10.98
N THR A 219 3.56 -18.15 -12.28
CA THR A 219 3.78 -19.20 -13.28
C THR A 219 5.08 -19.94 -13.00
N SER A 220 6.21 -19.22 -12.86
CA SER A 220 7.50 -19.86 -12.54
C SER A 220 7.47 -20.58 -11.18
N SER A 221 6.70 -20.08 -10.21
CA SER A 221 6.57 -20.72 -8.90
C SER A 221 5.66 -21.94 -8.89
N LYS A 222 4.69 -22.06 -9.83
CA LYS A 222 3.97 -23.32 -10.10
C LYS A 222 4.93 -24.37 -10.66
N GLU A 223 5.76 -24.02 -11.65
CA GLU A 223 6.80 -24.93 -12.17
C GLU A 223 7.78 -25.44 -11.09
N GLY A 224 8.07 -24.62 -10.07
CA GLY A 224 8.88 -25.00 -8.90
C GLY A 224 8.14 -25.92 -7.93
N LEU A 225 6.87 -25.61 -7.65
CA LEU A 225 5.98 -26.45 -6.82
C LEU A 225 5.82 -27.86 -7.39
N ASP A 226 5.63 -28.00 -8.70
CA ASP A 226 5.41 -29.31 -9.33
C ASP A 226 6.68 -30.18 -9.25
N LYS A 227 7.86 -29.55 -9.41
CA LYS A 227 9.17 -30.20 -9.18
C LYS A 227 9.38 -30.57 -7.71
N MET A 228 8.85 -29.80 -6.77
CA MET A 228 8.82 -30.15 -5.34
C MET A 228 7.88 -31.32 -5.04
N LYS A 229 6.71 -31.40 -5.69
CA LYS A 229 5.78 -32.54 -5.58
C LYS A 229 6.39 -33.82 -6.15
N ALA A 230 7.02 -33.78 -7.31
CA ALA A 230 7.77 -34.93 -7.85
C ALA A 230 8.87 -35.43 -6.88
N LYS A 231 9.60 -34.50 -6.24
CA LYS A 231 10.61 -34.79 -5.19
C LYS A 231 10.01 -35.27 -3.86
N LEU A 232 8.70 -35.14 -3.65
CA LEU A 232 7.98 -35.75 -2.52
C LEU A 232 7.61 -37.19 -2.87
N GLU A 233 6.93 -37.43 -3.99
CA GLU A 233 6.46 -38.78 -4.35
C GLU A 233 7.63 -39.75 -4.57
N ALA A 234 8.70 -39.33 -5.25
CA ALA A 234 9.93 -40.11 -5.37
C ALA A 234 10.55 -40.49 -4.00
N ALA A 235 10.29 -39.70 -2.96
CA ALA A 235 10.81 -39.90 -1.61
C ALA A 235 9.79 -40.53 -0.63
N LYS A 236 8.55 -40.79 -1.09
CA LYS A 236 7.62 -41.73 -0.44
C LYS A 236 7.88 -43.17 -0.90
N ASN A 237 8.33 -43.32 -2.15
CA ASN A 237 8.65 -44.61 -2.77
C ASN A 237 10.06 -45.12 -2.44
N ASP A 238 10.92 -44.26 -1.85
CA ASP A 238 12.27 -44.60 -1.39
C ASP A 238 12.24 -45.11 0.07
N PRO A 239 12.55 -46.39 0.35
CA PRO A 239 12.51 -46.94 1.70
C PRO A 239 13.63 -46.42 2.61
N SER A 240 14.65 -45.73 2.08
CA SER A 240 15.70 -45.09 2.88
C SER A 240 15.30 -43.71 3.42
N THR A 241 14.26 -43.08 2.86
CA THR A 241 13.80 -41.76 3.30
C THR A 241 12.99 -41.86 4.61
N SER A 242 13.37 -41.05 5.61
CA SER A 242 12.69 -41.02 6.90
C SER A 242 11.33 -40.32 6.87
N LYS A 243 10.39 -40.77 7.70
CA LYS A 243 9.04 -40.18 7.84
C LYS A 243 9.06 -38.69 8.19
N GLU A 244 10.06 -38.21 8.95
CA GLU A 244 10.21 -36.77 9.22
C GLU A 244 10.64 -35.98 7.98
N SER A 245 11.47 -36.56 7.10
CA SER A 245 11.86 -35.94 5.82
C SER A 245 10.65 -35.74 4.90
N ILE A 246 9.80 -36.77 4.78
CA ILE A 246 8.52 -36.73 4.02
C ILE A 246 7.61 -35.63 4.59
N SER A 247 7.32 -35.68 5.90
CA SER A 247 6.48 -34.70 6.58
C SER A 247 7.02 -33.27 6.47
N ARG A 248 8.34 -33.09 6.43
CA ARG A 248 8.98 -31.78 6.20
C ARG A 248 8.77 -31.29 4.76
N LYS A 249 8.92 -32.15 3.74
CA LYS A 249 8.64 -31.81 2.34
C LYS A 249 7.18 -31.39 2.15
N GLU A 250 6.23 -32.16 2.68
CA GLU A 250 4.80 -31.86 2.69
C GLU A 250 4.51 -30.50 3.37
N SER A 251 5.11 -30.27 4.53
CA SER A 251 4.99 -29.00 5.27
C SER A 251 5.53 -27.78 4.53
N ILE A 252 6.43 -27.96 3.55
CA ILE A 252 6.96 -26.88 2.70
C ILE A 252 6.05 -26.70 1.47
N ILE A 253 5.62 -27.79 0.83
CA ILE A 253 4.68 -27.79 -0.30
C ILE A 253 3.39 -27.03 0.05
N ILE A 254 2.76 -27.34 1.19
CA ILE A 254 1.54 -26.67 1.66
C ILE A 254 1.77 -25.16 1.90
N LYS A 255 3.00 -24.77 2.30
CA LYS A 255 3.36 -23.36 2.50
C LYS A 255 3.64 -22.61 1.19
N ILE A 256 4.19 -23.30 0.18
CA ILE A 256 4.31 -22.79 -1.19
C ILE A 256 2.90 -22.58 -1.76
N GLU A 257 2.03 -23.60 -1.73
CA GLU A 257 0.64 -23.52 -2.21
C GLU A 257 -0.14 -22.36 -1.58
N LYS A 258 -0.06 -22.21 -0.25
CA LYS A 258 -0.68 -21.09 0.47
C LYS A 258 -0.07 -19.72 0.11
N ARG A 259 1.16 -19.67 -0.42
CA ARG A 259 1.76 -18.43 -0.94
C ARG A 259 1.34 -18.16 -2.40
N LEU A 260 1.24 -19.20 -3.24
CA LEU A 260 0.72 -19.07 -4.61
C LEU A 260 -0.74 -18.63 -4.62
N SER A 261 -1.58 -19.20 -3.77
CA SER A 261 -2.98 -18.79 -3.58
C SER A 261 -3.09 -17.30 -3.23
N LYS A 262 -2.22 -16.78 -2.36
CA LYS A 262 -2.18 -15.33 -2.07
C LYS A 262 -1.77 -14.49 -3.29
N ILE A 263 -0.77 -14.92 -4.05
CA ILE A 263 -0.34 -14.21 -5.27
C ILE A 263 -1.47 -14.20 -6.31
N GLN A 264 -2.21 -15.30 -6.45
CA GLN A 264 -3.42 -15.36 -7.28
C GLN A 264 -4.47 -14.34 -6.82
N SER A 265 -4.84 -14.32 -5.53
CA SER A 265 -5.78 -13.30 -5.01
C SER A 265 -5.28 -11.85 -5.14
N GLU A 266 -3.97 -11.62 -5.01
CA GLU A 266 -3.33 -10.32 -5.27
C GLU A 266 -3.42 -9.91 -6.76
N ILE A 267 -3.45 -10.86 -7.70
CA ILE A 267 -3.69 -10.64 -9.14
C ILE A 267 -5.19 -10.38 -9.40
N ASP A 268 -6.06 -11.23 -8.86
CA ASP A 268 -7.50 -11.18 -9.14
C ASP A 268 -8.13 -9.87 -8.63
N ALA A 269 -7.70 -9.41 -7.43
CA ALA A 269 -8.11 -8.11 -6.88
C ALA A 269 -7.69 -6.95 -7.79
N LYS A 270 -6.44 -6.95 -8.29
CA LYS A 270 -5.94 -5.91 -9.21
C LYS A 270 -6.62 -5.96 -10.57
N LYS A 271 -7.01 -7.14 -11.07
CA LYS A 271 -7.83 -7.28 -12.28
C LYS A 271 -9.22 -6.67 -12.10
N ALA A 272 -9.87 -6.90 -10.95
CA ALA A 272 -11.15 -6.28 -10.62
C ALA A 272 -11.05 -4.74 -10.46
N GLU A 273 -9.95 -4.23 -9.91
CA GLU A 273 -9.65 -2.80 -9.84
C GLU A 273 -9.39 -2.21 -11.24
N LEU A 274 -8.60 -2.88 -12.07
CA LEU A 274 -8.29 -2.48 -13.44
C LEU A 274 -9.55 -2.40 -14.33
N ILE A 275 -10.51 -3.31 -14.16
CA ILE A 275 -11.82 -3.26 -14.82
C ILE A 275 -12.57 -1.98 -14.41
N LYS A 276 -12.75 -1.74 -13.11
CA LYS A 276 -13.42 -0.53 -12.59
C LYS A 276 -12.77 0.77 -13.07
N LEU A 277 -11.44 0.77 -13.24
CA LEU A 277 -10.72 1.93 -13.77
C LEU A 277 -10.90 2.08 -15.28
N LYS A 278 -10.95 1.00 -16.06
CA LYS A 278 -11.17 1.10 -17.51
C LYS A 278 -12.59 1.56 -17.86
N GLY A 279 -13.59 1.06 -17.13
CA GLY A 279 -15.02 1.27 -17.41
C GLY A 279 -15.61 0.03 -18.06
#